data_AF-A0A544SVS5-F1
#
_entry.id   AF-A0A544SVS5-F1
#
_cell.length_a   1.000
_cell.length_b   1.000
_cell.length_c   1.000
_cell.angle_alpha   90.00
_cell.angle_beta   90.00
_cell.angle_gamma   90.00
#
_symmetry.space_group_name_H-M   'P 1'
#
loop_
_entity.id
_entity.type
_entity.pdbx_description
1 polymer ?
#
loop_
_entity_poly.entity_id
_entity_poly.type
_entity_poly.pdbx_seq_one_letter_code
_entity_poly.pdbx_strand_id
1 'polypeptide(L)'
;MSMMLQDRMNEISQVVIKKGYKMTVQRKITVQIFLEHPNGHLSSKEVYFLAKVKYPDVGIATIYRNLDLLTKIHIIEKTNFGNRLSFFDLCNEK
;
A
#
# COMPACT_ATOMS: atom_id res chain seq x y z
N MET A 1 -3.56 6.61 -19.77
CA MET A 1 -2.96 5.88 -18.62
C MET A 1 -3.79 6.00 -17.33
N SER A 2 -4.92 6.72 -17.28
CA SER A 2 -5.52 7.16 -16.01
C SER A 2 -6.82 6.47 -15.55
N MET A 3 -7.53 5.72 -16.40
CA MET A 3 -8.84 5.17 -16.02
C MET A 3 -8.72 3.92 -15.13
N MET A 4 -7.94 2.91 -15.56
CA MET A 4 -7.80 1.65 -14.84
C MET A 4 -7.23 1.79 -13.41
N LEU A 5 -6.27 2.69 -13.19
CA LEU A 5 -5.69 2.91 -11.85
C LEU A 5 -6.70 3.58 -10.91
N GLN A 6 -7.52 4.48 -11.44
CA GLN A 6 -8.55 5.16 -10.67
C GLN A 6 -9.65 4.18 -10.25
N ASP A 7 -10.04 3.27 -11.14
CA ASP A 7 -11.02 2.22 -10.86
C ASP A 7 -10.52 1.27 -9.76
N ARG A 8 -9.29 0.78 -9.88
CA ARG A 8 -8.64 -0.04 -8.84
C ARG A 8 -8.53 0.68 -7.50
N MET A 9 -8.18 1.97 -7.51
CA MET A 9 -8.14 2.78 -6.29
C MET A 9 -9.52 2.91 -5.63
N ASN A 10 -10.58 3.07 -6.44
CA ASN A 10 -11.95 3.13 -5.95
C ASN A 10 -12.37 1.79 -5.33
N GLU A 11 -12.10 0.67 -5.99
CA GLU A 11 -12.37 -0.69 -5.47
C GLU A 11 -11.69 -0.92 -4.12
N ILE A 12 -10.38 -0.65 -4.05
CA ILE A 12 -9.61 -0.78 -2.80
C ILE A 12 -10.19 0.14 -1.71
N SER A 13 -10.58 1.36 -2.07
CA SER A 13 -11.23 2.28 -1.12
C SER A 13 -12.54 1.71 -0.56
N GLN A 14 -13.35 1.06 -1.39
CA GLN A 14 -14.55 0.38 -0.94
C GLN A 14 -14.23 -0.80 -0.01
N VAL A 15 -13.19 -1.58 -0.29
CA VAL A 15 -12.76 -2.68 0.59
C VAL A 15 -12.33 -2.14 1.96
N VAL A 16 -11.52 -1.06 2.00
CA VAL A 16 -11.10 -0.42 3.26
C VAL A 16 -12.30 0.02 4.09
N ILE A 17 -13.29 0.66 3.45
CA ILE A 17 -14.51 1.13 4.11
C ILE A 17 -15.37 -0.05 4.60
N LYS A 18 -15.59 -1.07 3.77
CA LYS A 18 -16.34 -2.29 4.12
C LYS A 18 -15.70 -3.04 5.29
N LYS A 19 -14.38 -2.97 5.46
CA LYS A 19 -13.64 -3.56 6.58
C LYS A 19 -13.68 -2.69 7.86
N GLY A 20 -14.41 -1.58 7.86
CA GLY A 20 -14.60 -0.70 9.01
C GLY A 20 -13.50 0.36 9.20
N TYR A 21 -12.66 0.58 8.20
CA TYR A 21 -11.57 1.56 8.27
C TYR A 21 -11.83 2.77 7.38
N LYS A 22 -11.31 3.93 7.77
CA LYS A 22 -11.35 5.15 6.94
C LYS A 22 -10.25 5.11 5.86
N MET A 23 -10.58 5.45 4.61
CA MET A 23 -9.55 5.75 3.61
C MET A 23 -8.98 7.16 3.86
N THR A 24 -7.86 7.25 4.56
CA THR A 24 -7.17 8.53 4.81
C THR A 24 -6.23 8.87 3.65
N VAL A 25 -5.82 10.14 3.54
CA VAL A 25 -4.85 10.58 2.51
C VAL A 25 -3.56 9.76 2.56
N GLN A 26 -3.04 9.49 3.76
CA GLN A 26 -1.83 8.69 3.95
C GLN A 26 -1.99 7.24 3.48
N ARG A 27 -3.14 6.61 3.75
CA ARG A 27 -3.44 5.24 3.26
C ARG A 27 -3.58 5.23 1.75
N LYS A 28 -4.24 6.25 1.17
CA LYS A 28 -4.37 6.42 -0.27
C LYS A 28 -3.01 6.52 -0.96
N ILE A 29 -2.08 7.30 -0.38
CA ILE A 29 -0.70 7.41 -0.88
C ILE A 29 -0.01 6.04 -0.85
N THR A 30 -0.12 5.30 0.27
CA THR A 30 0.47 3.96 0.37
C THR A 30 -0.10 3.01 -0.69
N VAL A 31 -1.42 2.96 -0.88
CA VAL A 31 -2.06 2.13 -1.92
C VAL A 31 -1.64 2.56 -3.32
N GLN A 32 -1.57 3.87 -3.57
CA GLN A 32 -1.19 4.42 -4.86
C GLN A 32 0.22 3.97 -5.27
N ILE A 33 1.16 3.89 -4.33
CA ILE A 33 2.52 3.40 -4.59
C ILE A 33 2.49 1.97 -5.13
N PHE A 34 1.70 1.07 -4.52
CA PHE A 34 1.58 -0.30 -5.01
C PHE A 34 0.87 -0.40 -6.37
N LEU A 35 -0.15 0.43 -6.60
CA LEU A 35 -0.84 0.49 -7.89
C LEU A 35 0.06 1.01 -9.02
N GLU A 36 0.96 1.96 -8.72
CA GLU A 36 1.94 2.49 -9.67
C GLU A 36 3.12 1.53 -9.89
N HIS A 37 3.34 0.58 -8.98
CA HIS A 37 4.44 -0.40 -9.02
C HIS A 37 3.92 -1.84 -8.86
N PRO A 38 3.07 -2.34 -9.80
CA PRO A 38 2.39 -3.62 -9.65
C PRO A 38 3.33 -4.83 -9.60
N ASN A 39 4.56 -4.70 -10.12
CA ASN A 39 5.61 -5.74 -10.11
C ASN A 39 6.78 -5.38 -9.18
N GLY A 40 6.60 -4.39 -8.31
CA GLY A 40 7.70 -3.71 -7.62
C GLY A 40 8.33 -4.49 -6.47
N HIS A 41 7.67 -5.52 -5.93
CA HIS A 41 8.13 -6.27 -4.74
C HIS A 41 8.78 -5.36 -3.71
N LEU A 42 8.02 -4.40 -3.18
CA LEU A 42 8.58 -3.25 -2.47
C LEU A 42 8.89 -3.57 -1.01
N SER A 43 10.09 -3.22 -0.56
CA SER A 43 10.41 -3.23 0.87
C SER A 43 9.70 -2.08 1.61
N SER A 44 9.52 -2.22 2.92
CA SER A 44 8.98 -1.13 3.76
C SER A 44 9.75 0.20 3.62
N LYS A 45 11.05 0.13 3.37
CA LYS A 45 11.93 1.30 3.20
C LYS A 45 11.69 1.98 1.84
N GLU A 46 11.51 1.22 0.78
CA GLU A 46 11.18 1.75 -0.56
C GLU A 46 9.81 2.40 -0.56
N VAL A 47 8.79 1.76 0.04
CA VAL A 47 7.46 2.37 0.21
C VAL A 47 7.57 3.69 0.96
N TYR A 48 8.39 3.75 2.01
CA TYR A 48 8.62 5.00 2.74
C TYR A 48 9.24 6.09 1.88
N PHE A 49 10.30 5.80 1.12
CA PHE A 49 10.94 6.81 0.26
C PHE A 49 10.00 7.30 -0.84
N LEU A 50 9.28 6.39 -1.50
CA LEU A 50 8.29 6.75 -2.51
C LEU A 50 7.16 7.61 -1.92
N ALA A 51 6.71 7.29 -0.71
CA ALA A 51 5.72 8.10 0.00
C ALA A 51 6.27 9.47 0.38
N LYS A 52 7.54 9.57 0.79
CA LYS A 52 8.19 10.84 1.16
C LYS A 52 8.31 11.79 -0.04
N VAL A 53 8.53 11.26 -1.24
CA VAL A 53 8.53 12.04 -2.49
C VAL A 53 7.16 12.65 -2.77
N LYS A 54 6.07 11.88 -2.55
CA LYS A 54 4.69 12.33 -2.80
C LYS A 54 4.11 13.18 -1.67
N TYR A 55 4.52 12.92 -0.42
CA TYR A 55 4.04 13.58 0.78
C TYR A 55 5.19 13.75 1.79
N PRO A 56 5.94 14.86 1.70
CA PRO A 56 7.15 15.09 2.50
C PRO A 56 6.96 15.03 4.01
N ASP A 57 5.75 15.25 4.52
CA ASP A 57 5.46 15.21 5.96
C ASP A 57 5.21 13.78 6.49
N VAL A 58 5.20 12.76 5.63
CA VAL A 58 4.97 11.38 6.09
C VAL A 58 6.10 10.91 7.01
N GLY A 59 5.71 10.36 8.16
CA GLY A 59 6.59 9.65 9.07
C GLY A 59 6.71 8.17 8.71
N ILE A 60 7.87 7.57 8.97
CA ILE A 60 8.09 6.14 8.70
C ILE A 60 7.15 5.24 9.52
N ALA A 61 6.83 5.63 10.77
CA ALA A 61 5.87 4.91 11.60
C ALA A 61 4.46 4.87 10.98
N THR A 62 4.05 5.91 10.26
CA THR A 62 2.78 5.93 9.52
C THR A 62 2.79 4.92 8.39
N ILE A 63 3.90 4.79 7.66
CA ILE A 63 4.04 3.78 6.60
C ILE A 63 3.95 2.38 7.18
N TYR A 64 4.66 2.09 8.28
CA TYR A 64 4.55 0.79 8.93
C TYR A 64 3.12 0.46 9.38
N ARG A 65 2.40 1.41 10.01
CA ARG A 65 0.99 1.18 10.39
C ARG A 65 0.07 0.98 9.20
N ASN A 66 0.32 1.69 8.09
CA ASN A 66 -0.45 1.49 6.86
C ASN A 66 -0.18 0.13 6.25
N LEU A 67 1.10 -0.29 6.14
CA LEU A 67 1.47 -1.61 5.64
C LEU A 67 0.84 -2.71 6.49
N ASP A 68 0.95 -2.63 7.81
CA ASP A 68 0.34 -3.58 8.74
C ASP A 68 -1.18 -3.69 8.55
N LEU A 69 -1.86 -2.54 8.49
CA LEU A 69 -3.30 -2.51 8.26
C LEU A 69 -3.68 -3.11 6.90
N LEU A 70 -3.02 -2.67 5.82
CA LEU A 70 -3.34 -3.10 4.46
C LEU A 70 -3.07 -4.59 4.27
N THR A 71 -2.03 -5.13 4.92
CA THR A 71 -1.79 -6.58 4.99
C THR A 71 -2.89 -7.28 5.77
N LYS A 72 -3.27 -6.76 6.94
CA LYS A 72 -4.34 -7.33 7.78
C LYS A 72 -5.67 -7.44 7.06
N ILE A 73 -6.01 -6.50 6.18
CA ILE A 73 -7.24 -6.52 5.39
C ILE A 73 -7.08 -7.08 3.98
N HIS A 74 -5.92 -7.69 3.70
CA HIS A 74 -5.64 -8.41 2.46
C HIS A 74 -5.76 -7.55 1.19
N ILE A 75 -5.28 -6.30 1.28
CA ILE A 75 -5.06 -5.43 0.11
C ILE A 75 -3.64 -5.60 -0.44
N ILE A 76 -2.69 -5.87 0.44
CA ILE A 76 -1.30 -6.21 0.08
C ILE A 76 -0.91 -7.51 0.79
N GLU A 77 -0.01 -8.27 0.18
CA GLU A 77 0.64 -9.41 0.82
C GLU A 77 2.02 -9.03 1.32
N LYS A 78 2.50 -9.77 2.32
CA LYS A 78 3.84 -9.60 2.89
C LYS A 78 4.61 -10.90 2.74
N THR A 79 5.68 -10.87 1.97
CA THR A 79 6.60 -11.99 1.80
C THR A 79 7.86 -11.75 2.63
N ASN A 80 8.19 -12.70 3.51
CA ASN A 80 9.44 -12.66 4.28
C ASN A 80 10.49 -13.52 3.59
N PHE A 81 11.59 -12.89 3.16
CA PHE A 81 12.78 -13.62 2.77
C PHE A 81 13.68 -13.78 4.00
N GLY A 82 14.28 -14.96 4.17
CA GLY A 82 14.94 -15.51 5.37
C GLY A 82 15.94 -14.64 6.15
N ASN A 83 16.17 -13.40 5.73
CA ASN A 83 17.14 -12.45 6.27
C ASN A 83 16.48 -11.20 6.90
N ARG A 84 15.26 -11.33 7.46
CA ARG A 84 14.48 -10.24 8.12
C ARG A 84 13.95 -9.13 7.19
N LEU A 85 14.13 -9.27 5.89
CA LEU A 85 13.54 -8.35 4.92
C LEU A 85 12.15 -8.84 4.52
N SER A 86 11.20 -7.92 4.63
CA SER A 86 9.83 -8.12 4.19
C SER A 86 9.57 -7.28 2.96
N PHE A 87 9.07 -7.93 1.93
CA PHE A 87 8.60 -7.30 0.71
C PHE A 87 7.08 -7.35 0.65
N PHE A 88 6.51 -6.36 -0.01
CA PHE A 88 5.08 -6.16 -0.08
C PHE A 88 4.64 -6.04 -1.54
N ASP A 89 3.51 -6.68 -1.84
CA ASP A 89 2.92 -6.75 -3.16
C ASP A 89 1.43 -6.49 -3.07
N LEU A 90 0.83 -5.93 -4.13
CA LEU A 90 -0.61 -5.79 -4.18
C LEU A 90 -1.25 -7.19 -4.29
N CYS A 91 -2.29 -7.46 -3.50
CA CYS A 91 -3.09 -8.66 -3.70
C CYS A 91 -3.74 -8.58 -5.08
N ASN A 92 -3.46 -9.56 -5.95
CA ASN A 92 -4.24 -9.76 -7.17
C ASN A 92 -5.48 -10.58 -6.81
N GLU A 93 -6.64 -10.23 -7.39
CA GLU A 93 -7.81 -11.10 -7.35
C GLU A 93 -7.40 -12.46 -7.96
N LYS A 94 -7.51 -13.52 -7.17
CA LYS A 94 -7.48 -14.90 -7.66
C LYS A 94 -8.86 -15.32 -8.11
#